data_AF-K7N410-F1
#
_entry.id   AF-K7N410-F1
#
_cell.length_a   1.000
_cell.length_b   1.000
_cell.length_c   1.000
_cell.angle_alpha   90.00
_cell.angle_beta   90.00
_cell.angle_gamma   90.00
#
_symmetry.space_group_name_H-M   'P 1'
#
loop_
_entity.id
_entity.type
_entity.pdbx_description
1 polymer ?
#
loop_
_entity_poly.entity_id
_entity_poly.type
_entity_poly.pdbx_seq_one_letter_code
_entity_poly.pdbx_strand_id
1 'polypeptide(L)'
;MTTQLSDTELIATLQARAKELEAENAKLLSQLADCRCHEMEKKLHIPDEKGRESKKGNRKSEEKIEKMPGYNTRFMSHHSKRYVALKVTYFGKRFYGFASEAQMEPTVESELFKAFEKTRLLVGDKKESQYSRCGRTDKGVSSVGQVIALFLRSNLKISATNNGNSGVVLDEQHEGEIDYVGVLNRVLPNDIRIMGWCPAPVDFHARFSCLSREYKYFFWKENLNIPAIEVAGNKLVGEHDFRNFCKMDAANVHNYRRCITLFEISSTDVRYNDNQLWVIKIRGSAFLWHQVRCMVAVLFMVGKGLESPNMREKRCVYTW
;
A
#
# COMPACT_ATOMS: atom_id res chain seq x y z
N MET A 1 -42.72 -18.83 12.52
CA MET A 1 -42.62 -18.02 13.75
C MET A 1 -41.18 -18.08 14.22
N THR A 2 -40.37 -17.12 13.76
CA THR A 2 -38.96 -17.00 14.13
C THR A 2 -38.91 -16.28 15.47
N THR A 3 -38.54 -17.00 16.53
CA THR A 3 -38.32 -16.47 17.88
C THR A 3 -37.20 -15.43 17.84
N GLN A 4 -37.56 -14.16 17.93
CA GLN A 4 -36.62 -13.09 18.26
C GLN A 4 -36.09 -13.36 19.66
N LEU A 5 -34.80 -13.70 19.77
CA LEU A 5 -34.07 -13.72 21.03
C LEU A 5 -34.19 -12.32 21.64
N SER A 6 -34.56 -12.28 22.92
CA SER A 6 -34.74 -11.02 23.64
C SER A 6 -33.40 -10.28 23.73
N ASP A 7 -33.40 -8.95 23.64
CA ASP A 7 -32.18 -8.12 23.73
C ASP A 7 -31.36 -8.44 25.00
N THR A 8 -32.04 -8.90 26.05
CA THR A 8 -31.45 -9.39 27.30
C THR A 8 -30.60 -10.65 27.14
N GLU A 9 -31.01 -11.61 26.29
CA GLU A 9 -30.25 -12.84 26.02
C GLU A 9 -29.01 -12.55 25.17
N LEU A 10 -29.10 -11.60 24.24
CA LEU A 10 -27.96 -11.17 23.42
C LEU A 10 -26.90 -10.47 24.29
N ILE A 11 -27.33 -9.58 25.19
CA ILE A 11 -26.43 -8.89 26.12
C ILE A 11 -25.75 -9.90 27.05
N ALA A 12 -26.48 -10.87 27.60
CA ALA A 12 -25.92 -11.91 28.45
C ALA A 12 -24.87 -12.77 27.70
N THR A 13 -25.13 -13.09 26.43
CA THR A 13 -24.21 -13.86 25.58
C THR A 13 -22.92 -13.07 25.30
N LEU A 14 -23.03 -11.77 25.02
CA LEU A 14 -21.88 -10.90 24.78
C LEU A 14 -21.03 -10.71 26.05
N GLN A 15 -21.66 -10.58 27.21
CA GLN A 15 -20.97 -10.47 28.50
C GLN A 15 -20.22 -11.77 28.85
N ALA A 16 -20.83 -12.93 28.59
CA ALA A 16 -20.16 -14.22 28.76
C ALA A 16 -18.92 -14.33 27.86
N ARG A 17 -19.04 -13.92 26.59
CA ARG A 17 -17.92 -13.95 25.65
C ARG A 17 -16.79 -12.99 26.01
N ALA A 18 -17.11 -11.80 26.52
CA ALA A 18 -16.10 -10.86 26.99
C ALA A 18 -15.28 -11.45 28.16
N LYS A 19 -15.96 -12.11 29.10
CA LYS A 19 -15.33 -12.74 30.27
C LYS A 19 -14.41 -13.92 29.90
N GLU A 20 -14.79 -14.70 28.89
CA GLU A 20 -13.93 -15.75 28.33
C GLU A 20 -12.64 -15.17 27.72
N LEU A 21 -12.77 -14.10 26.93
CA LEU A 21 -11.63 -13.44 26.30
C LEU A 21 -10.68 -12.79 27.31
N GLU A 22 -11.22 -12.23 28.39
CA GLU A 22 -10.40 -11.70 29.50
C GLU A 22 -9.61 -12.82 30.20
N ALA A 23 -10.22 -13.99 30.42
CA ALA A 23 -9.53 -15.14 31.00
C ALA A 23 -8.44 -15.70 30.07
N GLU A 24 -8.70 -15.73 28.75
CA GLU A 24 -7.72 -16.16 27.75
C GLU A 24 -6.53 -15.19 27.65
N ASN A 25 -6.79 -13.88 27.67
CA ASN A 25 -5.73 -12.86 27.72
C ASN A 25 -4.88 -12.95 28.99
N ALA A 26 -5.49 -13.20 30.15
CA ALA A 26 -4.75 -13.39 31.40
C ALA A 26 -3.83 -14.63 31.33
N LYS A 27 -4.29 -15.72 30.70
CA LYS A 27 -3.49 -16.92 30.48
C LYS A 27 -2.31 -16.66 29.54
N LEU A 28 -2.53 -15.94 28.44
CA LEU A 28 -1.49 -15.56 27.48
C LEU A 28 -0.43 -14.64 28.13
N LEU A 29 -0.84 -13.68 28.96
CA LEU A 29 0.07 -12.82 29.71
C LEU A 29 0.92 -13.60 30.72
N SER A 30 0.34 -14.61 31.39
CA SER A 30 1.10 -15.52 32.26
C SER A 30 2.14 -16.32 31.47
N GLN A 31 1.81 -16.77 30.26
CA GLN A 31 2.75 -17.49 29.38
C GLN A 31 3.87 -16.59 28.85
N LEU A 32 3.62 -15.29 28.68
CA LEU A 32 4.63 -14.31 28.32
C LEU A 32 5.56 -13.96 29.49
N ALA A 33 5.06 -13.99 30.74
CA ALA A 33 5.87 -13.73 31.93
C ALA A 33 6.92 -14.84 32.19
N ASP A 34 6.67 -16.07 31.75
CA ASP A 34 7.64 -17.18 31.80
C ASP A 34 8.72 -17.08 30.69
N CYS A 35 8.58 -16.14 29.76
CA CYS A 35 9.52 -15.92 28.67
C CYS A 35 10.66 -15.02 29.15
N ARG A 36 11.79 -15.62 29.54
CA ARG A 36 13.02 -14.88 29.93
C ARG A 36 13.73 -14.32 28.70
N CYS A 37 13.24 -13.20 28.20
CA CYS A 37 13.96 -12.42 27.21
C CYS A 37 14.03 -10.95 27.64
N HIS A 38 14.84 -10.63 28.67
CA HIS A 38 15.50 -9.33 28.81
C HIS A 38 16.58 -9.36 29.91
N GLU A 39 17.86 -9.29 29.51
CA GLU A 39 18.90 -8.58 30.25
C GLU A 39 19.89 -7.98 29.23
N MET A 40 19.53 -6.85 28.62
CA MET A 40 20.52 -6.03 27.89
C MET A 40 20.04 -4.58 27.72
N GLU A 41 19.52 -3.99 28.79
CA GLU A 41 19.34 -2.55 28.89
C GLU A 41 20.12 -2.02 30.10
N LYS A 42 21.41 -1.76 29.89
CA LYS A 42 22.23 -0.81 30.67
C LYS A 42 23.62 -0.71 30.06
N LYS A 43 23.80 0.27 29.17
CA LYS A 43 25.05 1.03 28.94
C LYS A 43 24.77 2.13 27.92
N LEU A 44 24.08 3.17 28.38
CA LEU A 44 24.20 4.51 27.79
C LEU A 44 25.54 5.10 28.28
N HIS A 45 26.44 5.40 27.36
CA HIS A 45 27.57 6.29 27.62
C HIS A 45 27.76 7.22 26.43
N ILE A 46 27.49 8.50 26.66
CA ILE A 46 27.80 9.64 25.80
C ILE A 46 29.11 10.22 26.35
N PRO A 47 30.12 10.50 25.50
CA PRO A 47 31.15 11.48 25.85
C PRO A 47 31.00 12.78 25.07
N ASP A 48 31.23 13.85 25.81
CA ASP A 48 31.10 15.29 25.52
C ASP A 48 31.94 15.83 24.36
N GLU A 49 31.41 16.91 23.78
CA GLU A 49 32.12 17.93 22.99
C GLU A 49 33.14 18.70 23.83
N LYS A 50 34.38 18.90 23.30
CA LYS A 50 35.16 20.13 23.49
C LYS A 50 36.12 20.41 22.32
N GLY A 51 35.87 21.51 21.62
CA GLY A 51 36.82 22.64 21.55
C GLY A 51 37.87 22.73 20.43
N ARG A 52 37.65 23.75 19.59
CA ARG A 52 38.60 24.81 19.13
C ARG A 52 39.39 24.69 17.81
N GLU A 53 39.09 25.71 16.99
CA GLU A 53 40.00 26.69 16.36
C GLU A 53 40.33 26.59 14.87
N SER A 54 40.04 27.72 14.21
CA SER A 54 40.22 28.03 12.81
C SER A 54 41.67 28.35 12.45
N LYS A 55 42.12 27.93 11.27
CA LYS A 55 43.13 28.65 10.48
C LYS A 55 42.73 28.71 9.00
N LYS A 56 42.71 29.94 8.48
CA LYS A 56 42.55 30.28 7.06
C LYS A 56 43.72 29.73 6.24
N GLY A 57 43.43 29.15 5.08
CA GLY A 57 44.40 28.78 4.05
C GLY A 57 43.71 28.60 2.71
N ASN A 58 43.97 29.54 1.80
CA ASN A 58 43.36 29.67 0.48
C ASN A 58 43.86 28.56 -0.47
N ARG A 59 42.97 27.78 -1.12
CA ARG A 59 43.30 26.97 -2.32
C ARG A 59 42.04 26.56 -3.09
N LYS A 60 42.00 26.94 -4.37
CA LYS A 60 41.04 26.51 -5.40
C LYS A 60 41.22 25.01 -5.69
N SER A 61 40.12 24.24 -5.72
CA SER A 61 39.98 23.03 -6.55
C SER A 61 38.56 22.43 -6.45
N GLU A 62 37.88 22.39 -7.59
CA GLU A 62 36.90 21.39 -8.07
C GLU A 62 36.01 20.67 -7.02
N GLU A 63 34.70 20.96 -7.06
CA GLU A 63 33.66 20.22 -6.35
C GLU A 63 33.61 18.75 -6.83
N LYS A 64 34.21 17.85 -6.04
CA LYS A 64 33.90 16.42 -6.08
C LYS A 64 32.59 16.18 -5.35
N ILE A 65 31.55 15.82 -6.10
CA ILE A 65 30.37 15.15 -5.55
C ILE A 65 30.84 13.83 -4.92
N GLU A 66 30.84 13.74 -3.58
CA GLU A 66 31.06 12.49 -2.86
C GLU A 66 29.93 11.51 -3.19
N LYS A 67 30.20 10.58 -4.11
CA LYS A 67 29.37 9.40 -4.33
C LYS A 67 29.48 8.51 -3.08
N MET A 68 28.37 8.31 -2.38
CA MET A 68 28.25 7.19 -1.45
C MET A 68 28.60 5.89 -2.18
N PRO A 69 29.38 4.96 -1.57
CA PRO A 69 29.82 3.77 -2.26
C PRO A 69 28.63 2.85 -2.50
N GLY A 70 28.27 2.66 -3.78
CA GLY A 70 27.35 1.62 -4.22
C GLY A 70 27.95 0.26 -3.87
N TYR A 71 27.31 -0.45 -2.93
CA TYR A 71 27.74 -1.76 -2.50
C TYR A 71 27.38 -2.81 -3.56
N ASN A 72 28.36 -3.64 -3.92
CA ASN A 72 28.26 -4.65 -4.97
C ASN A 72 27.40 -5.84 -4.50
N THR A 73 26.17 -5.94 -5.00
CA THR A 73 25.20 -7.02 -4.74
C THR A 73 25.65 -8.39 -5.27
N ARG A 74 26.75 -8.46 -6.05
CA ARG A 74 27.26 -9.71 -6.67
C ARG A 74 27.59 -10.83 -5.69
N PHE A 75 27.83 -10.55 -4.40
CA PHE A 75 28.20 -11.57 -3.42
C PHE A 75 27.02 -12.29 -2.73
N MET A 76 25.77 -11.97 -3.09
CA MET A 76 24.59 -12.51 -2.42
C MET A 76 23.91 -13.69 -3.14
N SER A 77 24.43 -14.13 -4.30
CA SER A 77 23.85 -15.21 -5.11
C SER A 77 23.77 -16.57 -4.40
N HIS A 78 24.52 -16.77 -3.32
CA HIS A 78 24.52 -18.01 -2.55
C HIS A 78 23.33 -18.17 -1.58
N HIS A 79 22.58 -17.10 -1.33
CA HIS A 79 21.43 -17.17 -0.44
C HIS A 79 20.21 -17.77 -1.13
N SER A 80 19.48 -18.63 -0.41
CA SER A 80 18.15 -19.07 -0.85
C SER A 80 17.21 -17.88 -1.00
N LYS A 81 16.32 -17.95 -1.98
CA LYS A 81 15.32 -16.92 -2.25
C LYS A 81 13.93 -17.54 -2.34
N ARG A 82 12.92 -16.75 -1.99
CA ARG A 82 11.51 -17.11 -2.08
C ARG A 82 10.74 -15.98 -2.77
N TYR A 83 9.77 -16.36 -3.58
CA TYR A 83 8.85 -15.39 -4.16
C TYR A 83 7.74 -15.08 -3.15
N VAL A 84 7.59 -13.80 -2.83
CA VAL A 84 6.65 -13.33 -1.81
C VAL A 84 5.78 -12.22 -2.36
N ALA A 85 4.57 -12.09 -1.82
CA ALA A 85 3.74 -10.91 -1.95
C ALA A 85 3.81 -10.08 -0.66
N LEU A 86 3.99 -8.77 -0.79
CA LEU A 86 4.00 -7.82 0.33
C LEU A 86 2.80 -6.88 0.20
N LYS A 87 2.07 -6.68 1.30
CA LYS A 87 1.04 -5.65 1.42
C LYS A 87 1.68 -4.38 1.97
N VAL A 88 1.59 -3.28 1.21
CA VAL A 88 2.22 -2.00 1.50
C VAL A 88 1.16 -0.92 1.73
N THR A 89 1.31 -0.18 2.80
CA THR A 89 0.58 1.07 3.09
C THR A 89 1.53 2.25 3.01
N TYR A 90 1.08 3.37 2.46
CA TYR A 90 1.87 4.60 2.43
C TYR A 90 1.01 5.86 2.36
N PHE A 91 1.52 6.94 2.95
CA PHE A 91 0.99 8.29 2.76
C PHE A 91 1.70 8.96 1.59
N GLY A 92 0.98 9.18 0.49
CA GLY A 92 1.56 9.60 -0.78
C GLY A 92 2.02 11.05 -0.86
N LYS A 93 1.67 11.90 0.12
CA LYS A 93 1.77 13.37 0.04
C LYS A 93 3.13 13.89 -0.43
N ARG A 94 4.23 13.30 0.04
CA ARG A 94 5.59 13.74 -0.31
C ARG A 94 6.23 13.00 -1.49
N PHE A 95 5.54 12.03 -2.08
CA PHE A 95 6.10 11.17 -3.12
C PHE A 95 5.60 11.59 -4.51
N TYR A 96 6.46 11.42 -5.52
CA TYR A 96 6.13 11.62 -6.93
C TYR A 96 5.37 10.43 -7.55
N GLY A 97 4.57 9.75 -6.72
CA GLY A 97 3.80 8.56 -7.07
C GLY A 97 4.48 7.28 -6.60
N PHE A 98 3.90 6.15 -6.99
CA PHE A 98 4.42 4.84 -6.61
C PHE A 98 5.67 4.46 -7.41
N ALA A 99 5.60 4.52 -8.74
CA ALA A 99 6.62 3.98 -9.63
C ALA A 99 7.79 4.94 -9.81
N SER A 100 9.03 4.44 -9.74
CA SER A 100 10.24 5.19 -10.11
C SER A 100 10.32 5.33 -11.63
N GLU A 101 9.85 6.46 -12.16
CA GLU A 101 9.89 6.80 -13.59
C GLU A 101 10.43 8.23 -13.75
N ALA A 102 11.17 8.48 -14.84
CA ALA A 102 11.62 9.81 -15.25
C ALA A 102 12.44 10.64 -14.22
N GLN A 103 13.28 10.00 -13.40
CA GLN A 103 14.17 10.66 -12.42
C GLN A 103 13.47 11.52 -11.34
N MET A 104 12.15 11.36 -11.16
CA MET A 104 11.43 12.03 -10.08
C MET A 104 11.59 11.24 -8.78
N GLU A 105 12.17 11.86 -7.76
CA GLU A 105 12.43 11.26 -6.44
C GLU A 105 11.99 12.23 -5.33
N PRO A 106 11.51 11.74 -4.17
CA PRO A 106 11.35 10.33 -3.82
C PRO A 106 10.07 9.70 -4.39
N THR A 107 10.10 8.40 -4.72
CA THR A 107 8.91 7.58 -4.99
C THR A 107 8.76 6.51 -3.92
N VAL A 108 7.57 5.91 -3.81
CA VAL A 108 7.37 4.80 -2.85
C VAL A 108 8.22 3.59 -3.24
N GLU A 109 8.31 3.28 -4.54
CA GLU A 109 9.10 2.17 -5.04
C GLU A 109 10.60 2.36 -4.78
N SER A 110 11.15 3.57 -4.96
CA SER A 110 12.57 3.78 -4.71
C SER A 110 12.92 3.60 -3.23
N GLU A 111 12.07 4.07 -2.31
CA GLU A 111 12.26 3.85 -0.87
C GLU A 111 12.13 2.37 -0.49
N LEU A 112 11.21 1.61 -1.11
CA LEU A 112 11.12 0.16 -0.92
C LEU A 112 12.39 -0.55 -1.38
N PHE A 113 12.94 -0.20 -2.55
CA PHE A 113 14.18 -0.80 -3.04
C PHE A 113 15.39 -0.43 -2.18
N LYS A 114 15.52 0.82 -1.73
CA LYS A 114 16.53 1.22 -0.74
C LYS A 114 16.42 0.39 0.54
N ALA A 115 15.20 0.10 1.01
CA ALA A 115 14.98 -0.75 2.17
C ALA A 115 15.38 -2.22 1.92
N PHE A 116 15.02 -2.80 0.78
CA PHE A 116 15.43 -4.18 0.42
C PHE A 116 16.95 -4.32 0.33
N GLU A 117 17.64 -3.33 -0.25
CA GLU A 117 19.10 -3.30 -0.34
C GLU A 117 19.74 -3.13 1.04
N LYS A 118 19.28 -2.15 1.83
CA LYS A 118 19.81 -1.87 3.18
C LYS A 118 19.66 -3.05 4.14
N THR A 119 18.59 -3.83 4.00
CA THR A 119 18.32 -5.03 4.81
C THR A 119 18.94 -6.31 4.24
N ARG A 120 19.59 -6.22 3.08
CA ARG A 120 20.15 -7.36 2.35
C ARG A 120 19.10 -8.43 2.02
N LEU A 121 17.87 -8.01 1.78
CA LEU A 121 16.78 -8.89 1.36
C LEU A 121 16.73 -9.05 -0.16
N LEU A 122 17.18 -8.04 -0.91
CA LEU A 122 17.31 -8.17 -2.36
C LEU A 122 18.53 -9.05 -2.69
N VAL A 123 18.30 -10.18 -3.35
CA VAL A 123 19.35 -11.07 -3.86
C VAL A 123 19.52 -10.79 -5.35
N GLY A 124 20.71 -10.30 -5.74
CA GLY A 124 20.99 -9.89 -7.11
C GLY A 124 20.43 -8.50 -7.43
N ASP A 125 20.20 -8.24 -8.72
CA ASP A 125 19.72 -6.94 -9.19
C ASP A 125 18.18 -6.86 -9.21
N LYS A 126 17.63 -5.64 -9.21
CA LYS A 126 16.17 -5.40 -9.34
C LYS A 126 15.54 -6.18 -10.50
N LYS A 127 16.25 -6.35 -11.62
CA LYS A 127 15.77 -7.11 -12.80
C LYS A 127 15.60 -8.61 -12.51
N GLU A 128 16.41 -9.17 -11.63
CA GLU A 128 16.40 -10.61 -11.29
C GLU A 128 15.37 -10.95 -10.22
N SER A 129 14.80 -9.94 -9.57
CA SER A 129 13.81 -10.09 -8.48
C SER A 129 12.40 -10.46 -8.97
N GLN A 130 12.14 -10.49 -10.28
CA GLN A 130 10.78 -10.65 -10.85
C GLN A 130 9.75 -9.70 -10.23
N TYR A 131 10.16 -8.46 -9.98
CA TYR A 131 9.33 -7.48 -9.31
C TYR A 131 8.07 -7.12 -10.13
N SER A 132 6.91 -7.24 -9.49
CA SER A 132 5.62 -6.81 -9.99
C SER A 132 4.88 -5.96 -8.95
N ARG A 133 3.99 -5.08 -9.43
CA ARG A 133 3.21 -4.15 -8.61
C ARG A 133 1.76 -4.15 -9.03
N CYS A 134 0.82 -4.10 -8.08
CA CYS A 134 -0.61 -4.20 -8.38
C CYS A 134 -1.12 -2.97 -9.14
N GLY A 135 -0.85 -1.76 -8.67
CA GLY A 135 -1.24 -0.52 -9.34
C GLY A 135 -0.14 0.53 -9.30
N ARG A 136 -0.10 1.41 -10.29
CA ARG A 136 0.64 2.67 -10.18
C ARG A 136 -0.31 3.70 -9.57
N THR A 137 0.16 4.42 -8.57
CA THR A 137 -0.55 5.58 -8.03
C THR A 137 0.18 6.85 -8.44
N ASP A 138 -0.59 7.89 -8.77
CA ASP A 138 -0.06 9.18 -9.20
C ASP A 138 0.56 9.94 -8.01
N LYS A 139 1.27 11.03 -8.31
CA LYS A 139 1.85 11.94 -7.31
C LYS A 139 0.83 12.33 -6.24
N GLY A 140 1.23 12.23 -4.97
CA GLY A 140 0.39 12.60 -3.83
C GLY A 140 -0.66 11.56 -3.41
N VAL A 141 -0.94 10.54 -4.22
CA VAL A 141 -1.96 9.53 -3.92
C VAL A 141 -1.45 8.56 -2.85
N SER A 142 -2.25 8.34 -1.80
CA SER A 142 -1.96 7.39 -0.73
C SER A 142 -2.52 5.99 -1.02
N SER A 143 -2.05 4.97 -0.30
CA SER A 143 -2.62 3.62 -0.36
C SER A 143 -2.58 2.92 0.98
N VAL A 144 -3.60 2.12 1.27
CA VAL A 144 -3.68 1.24 2.46
C VAL A 144 -3.59 -0.26 2.10
N GLY A 145 -3.42 -0.56 0.82
CA GLY A 145 -3.55 -1.92 0.29
C GLY A 145 -2.83 -2.13 -1.03
N GLN A 146 -1.73 -1.42 -1.26
CA GLN A 146 -0.87 -1.71 -2.40
C GLN A 146 -0.27 -3.10 -2.22
N VAL A 147 -0.14 -3.85 -3.32
CA VAL A 147 0.52 -5.15 -3.31
C VAL A 147 1.68 -5.13 -4.29
N ILE A 148 2.82 -5.63 -3.85
CA ILE A 148 3.98 -5.94 -4.70
C ILE A 148 4.32 -7.42 -4.55
N ALA A 149 4.95 -8.00 -5.56
CA ALA A 149 5.53 -9.33 -5.46
C ALA A 149 6.92 -9.35 -6.08
N LEU A 150 7.84 -10.07 -5.44
CA LEU A 150 9.24 -10.19 -5.83
C LEU A 150 9.93 -11.34 -5.09
N PHE A 151 11.07 -11.77 -5.61
CA PHE A 151 11.99 -12.64 -4.90
C PHE A 151 12.76 -11.88 -3.84
N LEU A 152 12.72 -12.38 -2.61
CA LEU A 152 13.54 -11.93 -1.49
C LEU A 152 14.36 -13.08 -0.92
N ARG A 153 15.45 -12.75 -0.22
CA ARG A 153 16.25 -13.70 0.56
C ARG A 153 15.35 -14.44 1.54
N SER A 154 15.50 -15.76 1.61
CA SER A 154 14.77 -16.67 2.49
C SER A 154 15.75 -17.40 3.41
N ASN A 155 15.36 -17.62 4.67
CA ASN A 155 16.08 -18.53 5.57
C ASN A 155 15.75 -19.99 5.25
N LEU A 156 14.59 -20.24 4.65
CA LEU A 156 14.15 -21.57 4.26
C LEU A 156 14.84 -21.96 2.95
N LYS A 157 15.53 -23.10 2.97
CA LYS A 157 16.08 -23.73 1.78
C LYS A 157 14.93 -24.38 1.01
N ILE A 158 14.92 -24.22 -0.32
CA ILE A 158 14.00 -24.98 -1.16
C ILE A 158 14.45 -26.44 -1.09
N SER A 159 13.74 -27.27 -0.32
CA SER A 159 13.95 -28.71 -0.32
C SER A 159 13.54 -29.25 -1.68
N ALA A 160 14.51 -29.60 -2.51
CA ALA A 160 14.29 -30.39 -3.70
C ALA A 160 13.98 -31.84 -3.28
N THR A 161 12.79 -32.08 -2.75
CA THR A 161 12.24 -33.44 -2.60
C THR A 161 11.17 -33.64 -3.66
N ASN A 162 11.52 -34.49 -4.63
CA ASN A 162 10.72 -34.96 -5.76
C ASN A 162 9.40 -35.62 -5.31
N ASN A 163 8.32 -35.41 -6.08
CA ASN A 163 7.67 -36.45 -6.89
C ASN A 163 6.31 -35.96 -7.43
N GLY A 164 6.27 -35.64 -8.73
CA GLY A 164 5.21 -36.04 -9.68
C GLY A 164 3.73 -35.73 -9.44
N ASN A 165 3.31 -35.16 -8.31
CA ASN A 165 1.91 -34.82 -8.05
C ASN A 165 1.74 -33.31 -7.98
N SER A 166 1.02 -32.79 -8.97
CA SER A 166 0.51 -31.43 -9.08
C SER A 166 -0.34 -31.06 -7.86
N GLY A 167 0.32 -30.51 -6.84
CA GLY A 167 -0.31 -29.96 -5.65
C GLY A 167 0.76 -29.25 -4.85
N VAL A 168 0.93 -27.96 -5.12
CA VAL A 168 1.82 -27.11 -4.30
C VAL A 168 1.17 -26.99 -2.92
N VAL A 169 1.55 -27.88 -2.01
CA VAL A 169 1.29 -27.69 -0.59
C VAL A 169 2.24 -26.58 -0.16
N LEU A 170 1.72 -25.35 -0.12
CA LEU A 170 2.37 -24.24 0.56
C LEU A 170 2.36 -24.61 2.04
N ASP A 171 3.44 -25.21 2.51
CA ASP A 171 3.59 -25.52 3.93
C ASP A 171 3.40 -24.22 4.74
N GLU A 172 2.34 -24.17 5.56
CA GLU A 172 1.96 -22.98 6.36
C GLU A 172 2.97 -22.71 7.49
N GLN A 173 3.97 -23.57 7.64
CA GLN A 173 5.04 -23.44 8.63
C GLN A 173 6.05 -22.38 8.17
N HIS A 174 5.79 -21.14 8.56
CA HIS A 174 6.71 -20.00 8.43
C HIS A 174 7.83 -20.02 9.49
N GLU A 175 7.90 -21.07 10.30
CA GLU A 175 8.87 -21.17 11.38
C GLU A 175 10.30 -21.09 10.84
N GLY A 176 11.09 -20.17 11.41
CA GLY A 176 12.47 -19.91 11.00
C GLY A 176 12.63 -19.00 9.77
N GLU A 177 11.54 -18.56 9.13
CA GLU A 177 11.62 -17.58 8.05
C GLU A 177 11.95 -16.17 8.56
N ILE A 178 12.47 -15.32 7.67
CA ILE A 178 12.73 -13.91 7.96
C ILE A 178 11.42 -13.17 8.28
N ASP A 179 11.41 -12.42 9.38
CA ASP A 179 10.38 -11.40 9.64
C ASP A 179 10.55 -10.21 8.68
N TYR A 180 10.07 -10.38 7.44
CA TYR A 180 10.15 -9.33 6.42
C TYR A 180 9.47 -8.04 6.87
N VAL A 181 8.37 -8.14 7.64
CA VAL A 181 7.61 -6.99 8.12
C VAL A 181 8.45 -6.16 9.08
N GLY A 182 8.96 -6.77 10.16
CA GLY A 182 9.76 -6.07 11.16
C GLY A 182 11.10 -5.58 10.61
N VAL A 183 11.77 -6.40 9.78
CA VAL A 183 13.05 -6.03 9.16
C VAL A 183 12.91 -4.81 8.24
N LEU A 184 11.89 -4.78 7.38
CA LEU A 184 11.68 -3.67 6.46
C LEU A 184 11.18 -2.41 7.17
N ASN A 185 10.20 -2.55 8.08
CA ASN A 185 9.64 -1.40 8.80
C ASN A 185 10.65 -0.69 9.70
N ARG A 186 11.74 -1.36 10.14
CA ARG A 186 12.84 -0.74 10.89
C ARG A 186 13.65 0.26 10.07
N VAL A 187 13.69 0.09 8.74
CA VAL A 187 14.50 0.94 7.85
C VAL A 187 13.68 1.83 6.92
N LEU A 188 12.39 1.53 6.75
CA LEU A 188 11.48 2.32 5.92
C LEU A 188 11.15 3.67 6.57
N PRO A 189 10.98 4.74 5.78
CA PRO A 189 10.45 5.99 6.27
C PRO A 189 9.09 5.84 6.97
N ASN A 190 8.75 6.72 7.91
CA ASN A 190 7.55 6.59 8.73
C ASN A 190 6.22 6.57 7.99
N ASP A 191 6.21 7.05 6.75
CA ASP A 191 5.06 7.11 5.88
C ASP A 191 4.97 5.95 4.88
N ILE A 192 5.81 4.92 5.00
CA ILE A 192 5.69 3.64 4.28
C ILE A 192 5.75 2.50 5.31
N ARG A 193 4.79 1.59 5.24
CA ARG A 193 4.73 0.40 6.11
C ARG A 193 4.40 -0.84 5.31
N ILE A 194 5.14 -1.92 5.59
CA ILE A 194 4.75 -3.28 5.24
C ILE A 194 3.74 -3.74 6.29
N MET A 195 2.55 -4.11 5.84
CA MET A 195 1.44 -4.53 6.71
C MET A 195 1.39 -6.04 6.89
N GLY A 196 2.02 -6.79 6.00
CA GLY A 196 2.01 -8.24 6.00
C GLY A 196 2.66 -8.77 4.73
N TRP A 197 2.91 -10.07 4.74
CA TRP A 197 3.48 -10.79 3.61
C TRP A 197 2.93 -12.21 3.54
N CYS A 198 3.05 -12.85 2.37
CA CYS A 198 2.83 -14.28 2.21
C CYS A 198 3.77 -14.85 1.13
N PRO A 199 4.10 -16.17 1.17
CA PRO A 199 4.66 -16.84 0.02
C PRO A 199 3.68 -16.77 -1.16
N ALA A 200 4.20 -16.54 -2.36
CA ALA A 200 3.40 -16.49 -3.58
C ALA A 200 3.88 -17.56 -4.58
N PRO A 201 2.97 -18.20 -5.33
CA PRO A 201 3.33 -19.00 -6.49
C PRO A 201 4.21 -18.22 -7.47
N VAL A 202 5.18 -18.86 -8.12
CA VAL A 202 6.13 -18.18 -9.02
C VAL A 202 5.47 -17.57 -10.27
N ASP A 203 4.27 -18.04 -10.62
CA ASP A 203 3.44 -17.53 -11.70
C ASP A 203 2.48 -16.40 -11.24
N PHE A 204 2.44 -16.10 -9.94
CA PHE A 204 1.67 -14.96 -9.42
C PHE A 204 2.27 -13.63 -9.88
N HIS A 205 1.42 -12.74 -10.40
CA HIS A 205 1.81 -11.40 -10.80
C HIS A 205 0.89 -10.36 -10.18
N ALA A 206 1.42 -9.50 -9.30
CA ALA A 206 0.62 -8.58 -8.50
C ALA A 206 -0.36 -7.72 -9.33
N ARG A 207 0.00 -7.37 -10.57
CA ARG A 207 -0.87 -6.63 -11.50
C ARG A 207 -1.96 -7.47 -12.17
N PHE A 208 -1.61 -8.65 -12.66
CA PHE A 208 -2.41 -9.43 -13.61
C PHE A 208 -3.27 -10.47 -12.89
N SER A 209 -2.81 -10.95 -11.74
CA SER A 209 -3.61 -11.77 -10.82
C SER A 209 -4.62 -10.94 -10.01
N CYS A 210 -4.53 -9.60 -10.05
CA CYS A 210 -5.46 -8.71 -9.37
C CYS A 210 -6.82 -8.65 -10.08
N LEU A 211 -7.89 -9.05 -9.38
CA LEU A 211 -9.24 -9.09 -9.91
C LEU A 211 -9.94 -7.72 -9.92
N SER A 212 -9.71 -6.90 -8.90
CA SER A 212 -10.30 -5.57 -8.80
C SER A 212 -9.48 -4.64 -7.91
N ARG A 213 -9.68 -3.33 -8.07
CA ARG A 213 -9.09 -2.29 -7.24
C ARG A 213 -10.22 -1.42 -6.69
N GLU A 214 -10.10 -1.03 -5.44
CA GLU A 214 -11.02 -0.09 -4.78
C GLU A 214 -10.27 1.17 -4.39
N TYR A 215 -10.84 2.32 -4.76
CA TYR A 215 -10.35 3.64 -4.37
C TYR A 215 -11.36 4.29 -3.44
N LYS A 216 -10.83 4.96 -2.40
CA LYS A 216 -11.59 5.85 -1.53
C LYS A 216 -11.14 7.28 -1.78
N TYR A 217 -12.08 8.14 -2.12
CA TYR A 217 -11.84 9.57 -2.32
C TYR A 217 -12.50 10.34 -1.18
N PHE A 218 -11.68 10.91 -0.30
CA PHE A 218 -12.14 11.70 0.84
C PHE A 218 -12.25 13.17 0.46
N PHE A 219 -13.34 13.82 0.86
CA PHE A 219 -13.61 15.22 0.56
C PHE A 219 -14.51 15.85 1.62
N TRP A 220 -14.39 17.16 1.80
CA TRP A 220 -15.29 17.92 2.65
C TRP A 220 -16.59 18.20 1.90
N LYS A 221 -17.75 17.98 2.54
CA LYS A 221 -19.06 18.11 1.89
C LYS A 221 -19.31 19.50 1.33
N GLU A 222 -19.05 20.53 2.14
CA GLU A 222 -19.38 21.92 1.84
C GLU A 222 -20.84 22.05 1.35
N ASN A 223 -21.04 22.75 0.24
CA ASN A 223 -22.33 22.98 -0.41
C ASN A 223 -22.70 21.92 -1.47
N LEU A 224 -21.99 20.79 -1.55
CA LEU A 224 -22.26 19.77 -2.56
C LEU A 224 -23.64 19.11 -2.34
N ASN A 225 -24.40 18.99 -3.42
CA ASN A 225 -25.61 18.20 -3.51
C ASN A 225 -25.26 16.70 -3.60
N ILE A 226 -25.20 16.05 -2.43
CA ILE A 226 -24.87 14.64 -2.30
C ILE A 226 -25.86 13.72 -3.06
N PRO A 227 -27.19 13.89 -2.95
CA PRO A 227 -28.13 13.09 -3.74
C PRO A 227 -27.88 13.16 -5.26
N ALA A 228 -27.53 14.34 -5.79
CA ALA A 228 -27.20 14.48 -7.21
C ALA A 228 -25.90 13.74 -7.59
N ILE A 229 -24.88 13.79 -6.71
CA ILE A 229 -23.64 13.02 -6.87
C ILE A 229 -23.92 11.52 -6.86
N GLU A 230 -24.75 11.05 -5.93
CA GLU A 230 -25.12 9.64 -5.80
C GLU A 230 -25.82 9.11 -7.05
N VAL A 231 -26.83 9.84 -7.55
CA VAL A 231 -27.54 9.49 -8.79
C VAL A 231 -26.59 9.46 -9.99
N ALA A 232 -25.68 10.44 -10.11
CA ALA A 232 -24.72 10.48 -11.20
C ALA A 232 -23.66 9.37 -11.11
N GLY A 233 -23.15 9.09 -9.91
CA GLY A 233 -22.14 8.07 -9.67
C GLY A 233 -22.65 6.65 -9.94
N ASN A 234 -23.90 6.36 -9.54
CA ASN A 234 -24.53 5.07 -9.84
C ASN A 234 -24.66 4.79 -11.34
N LYS A 235 -24.74 5.83 -12.20
CA LYS A 235 -24.75 5.66 -13.66
C LYS A 235 -23.41 5.26 -14.26
N LEU A 236 -22.32 5.40 -13.49
CA LEU A 236 -20.97 4.97 -13.90
C LEU A 236 -20.75 3.47 -13.66
N VAL A 237 -21.61 2.81 -12.87
CA VAL A 237 -21.56 1.37 -12.61
C VAL A 237 -21.89 0.60 -13.90
N GLY A 238 -21.15 -0.48 -14.16
CA GLY A 238 -21.21 -1.28 -15.38
C GLY A 238 -20.02 -1.07 -16.32
N GLU A 239 -20.17 -1.58 -17.53
CA GLU A 239 -19.15 -1.55 -18.60
C GLU A 239 -19.36 -0.36 -19.53
N HIS A 240 -18.51 0.65 -19.44
CA HIS A 240 -18.62 1.88 -20.24
C HIS A 240 -17.30 2.24 -20.90
N ASP A 241 -17.36 3.08 -21.93
CA ASP A 241 -16.18 3.73 -22.50
C ASP A 241 -15.80 4.97 -21.67
N PHE A 242 -14.66 4.91 -21.01
CA PHE A 242 -14.17 5.96 -20.10
C PHE A 242 -13.13 6.90 -20.74
N ARG A 243 -13.04 6.99 -22.07
CA ARG A 243 -12.08 7.89 -22.76
C ARG A 243 -12.19 9.35 -22.30
N ASN A 244 -13.42 9.77 -22.01
CA ASN A 244 -13.74 11.12 -21.55
C ASN A 244 -13.50 11.33 -20.06
N PHE A 245 -13.16 10.28 -19.32
CA PHE A 245 -12.89 10.31 -17.90
C PHE A 245 -11.44 9.92 -17.62
N CYS A 246 -10.51 10.10 -18.54
CA CYS A 246 -9.11 9.77 -18.31
C CYS A 246 -8.20 10.76 -19.01
N LYS A 247 -6.93 10.77 -18.61
CA LYS A 247 -5.90 11.45 -19.41
C LYS A 247 -5.60 10.56 -20.62
N MET A 248 -5.83 11.12 -21.81
CA MET A 248 -5.59 10.40 -23.06
C MET A 248 -4.12 10.03 -23.19
N ASP A 249 -3.88 8.74 -23.44
CA ASP A 249 -2.58 8.16 -23.77
C ASP A 249 -2.76 7.24 -24.98
N ALA A 250 -2.99 7.86 -26.14
CA ALA A 250 -3.29 7.15 -27.37
C ALA A 250 -2.12 6.26 -27.85
N ALA A 251 -0.90 6.52 -27.37
CA ALA A 251 0.27 5.72 -27.68
C ALA A 251 0.24 4.35 -26.99
N ASN A 252 -0.24 4.29 -25.74
CA ASN A 252 -0.22 3.05 -24.93
C ASN A 252 -1.60 2.43 -24.70
N VAL A 253 -2.69 3.15 -25.00
CA VAL A 253 -4.06 2.72 -24.72
C VAL A 253 -4.94 2.78 -25.96
N HIS A 254 -5.41 1.61 -26.38
CA HIS A 254 -6.35 1.45 -27.50
C HIS A 254 -7.75 1.04 -27.05
N ASN A 255 -7.89 0.48 -25.84
CA ASN A 255 -9.17 0.11 -25.25
C ASN A 255 -9.47 0.95 -24.01
N TYR A 256 -10.52 1.77 -24.11
CA TYR A 256 -10.99 2.68 -23.07
C TYR A 256 -12.19 2.13 -22.29
N ARG A 257 -12.67 0.92 -22.62
CA ARG A 257 -13.76 0.29 -21.89
C ARG A 257 -13.29 -0.24 -20.54
N ARG A 258 -14.03 0.05 -19.47
CA ARG A 258 -13.75 -0.43 -18.11
C ARG A 258 -15.04 -0.81 -17.39
N CYS A 259 -14.92 -1.75 -16.47
CA CYS A 259 -15.99 -2.15 -15.56
C CYS A 259 -15.85 -1.41 -14.23
N ILE A 260 -16.87 -0.62 -13.87
CA ILE A 260 -17.05 -0.18 -12.48
C ILE A 260 -18.06 -1.11 -11.84
N THR A 261 -17.64 -1.80 -10.78
CA THR A 261 -18.46 -2.80 -10.08
C THR A 261 -19.13 -2.24 -8.83
N LEU A 262 -18.64 -1.13 -8.29
CA LEU A 262 -19.21 -0.47 -7.13
C LEU A 262 -19.03 1.05 -7.21
N PHE A 263 -20.08 1.76 -6.86
CA PHE A 263 -20.03 3.17 -6.49
C PHE A 263 -20.81 3.36 -5.19
N GLU A 264 -20.17 3.92 -4.17
CA GLU A 264 -20.83 4.29 -2.91
C GLU A 264 -20.40 5.69 -2.51
N ILE A 265 -21.32 6.47 -1.94
CA ILE A 265 -21.02 7.73 -1.29
C ILE A 265 -21.61 7.70 0.12
N SER A 266 -20.79 8.05 1.12
CA SER A 266 -21.21 7.99 2.52
C SER A 266 -20.51 9.06 3.35
N SER A 267 -21.18 9.49 4.41
CA SER A 267 -20.62 10.40 5.39
C SER A 267 -19.71 9.65 6.36
N THR A 268 -18.75 10.35 6.95
CA THR A 268 -17.96 9.84 8.08
C THR A 268 -18.30 10.60 9.36
N ASP A 269 -17.83 10.10 10.50
CA ASP A 269 -17.99 10.76 11.80
C ASP A 269 -17.03 11.94 12.00
N VAL A 270 -16.09 12.15 11.07
CA VAL A 270 -15.09 13.23 11.14
C VAL A 270 -15.72 14.55 10.69
N ARG A 271 -15.55 15.59 11.51
CA ARG A 271 -15.96 16.98 11.22
C ARG A 271 -14.83 17.96 11.46
N TYR A 272 -14.81 19.05 10.69
CA TYR A 272 -13.89 20.17 10.86
C TYR A 272 -14.60 21.46 10.44
N ASN A 273 -14.60 22.49 11.29
CA ASN A 273 -15.29 23.78 11.06
C ASN A 273 -16.75 23.59 10.57
N ASP A 274 -17.53 22.78 11.29
CA ASP A 274 -18.92 22.39 10.96
C ASP A 274 -19.12 21.69 9.61
N ASN A 275 -18.03 21.35 8.92
CA ASN A 275 -18.06 20.63 7.68
C ASN A 275 -17.78 19.15 7.91
N GLN A 276 -18.65 18.29 7.37
CA GLN A 276 -18.51 16.85 7.51
C GLN A 276 -17.61 16.28 6.42
N LEU A 277 -16.73 15.35 6.80
CA LEU A 277 -15.92 14.59 5.86
C LEU A 277 -16.76 13.47 5.25
N TRP A 278 -16.71 13.36 3.93
CA TRP A 278 -17.41 12.34 3.14
C TRP A 278 -16.41 11.51 2.35
N VAL A 279 -16.84 10.31 1.96
CA VAL A 279 -16.06 9.38 1.15
C VAL A 279 -16.86 8.87 -0.03
N ILE A 280 -16.27 8.94 -1.21
CA ILE A 280 -16.70 8.21 -2.41
C ILE A 280 -15.85 6.94 -2.51
N LYS A 281 -16.48 5.77 -2.57
CA LYS A 281 -15.81 4.50 -2.89
C LYS A 281 -16.11 4.11 -4.32
N ILE A 282 -15.07 3.76 -5.08
CA ILE A 282 -15.18 3.29 -6.46
C ILE A 282 -14.39 2.00 -6.57
N ARG A 283 -15.06 0.90 -6.95
CA ARG A 283 -14.42 -0.39 -7.25
C ARG A 283 -14.58 -0.70 -8.73
N GLY A 284 -13.52 -1.23 -9.33
CA GLY A 284 -13.53 -1.66 -10.72
C GLY A 284 -12.44 -2.68 -11.01
N SER A 285 -12.54 -3.35 -12.16
CA SER A 285 -11.56 -4.37 -12.58
C SER A 285 -10.20 -3.74 -12.89
N ALA A 286 -10.20 -2.62 -13.59
CA ALA A 286 -9.03 -1.81 -13.91
C ALA A 286 -9.43 -0.35 -14.11
N PHE A 287 -8.44 0.54 -14.03
CA PHE A 287 -8.63 1.98 -14.24
C PHE A 287 -7.62 2.49 -15.26
N LEU A 288 -8.06 3.44 -16.09
CA LEU A 288 -7.23 4.23 -16.98
C LEU A 288 -6.45 5.28 -16.19
N TRP A 289 -5.45 5.88 -16.84
CA TRP A 289 -4.66 6.95 -16.23
C TRP A 289 -5.56 8.14 -15.85
N HIS A 290 -5.45 8.59 -14.60
CA HIS A 290 -6.29 9.61 -13.97
C HIS A 290 -7.80 9.26 -13.84
N GLN A 291 -8.23 8.03 -14.15
CA GLN A 291 -9.66 7.77 -14.33
C GLN A 291 -10.54 8.16 -13.15
N VAL A 292 -10.17 7.68 -11.97
CA VAL A 292 -10.88 7.94 -10.72
C VAL A 292 -10.95 9.44 -10.41
N ARG A 293 -9.85 10.18 -10.63
CA ARG A 293 -9.81 11.63 -10.37
C ARG A 293 -10.75 12.39 -11.31
N CYS A 294 -10.74 12.05 -12.60
CA CYS A 294 -11.62 12.66 -13.58
C CYS A 294 -13.10 12.33 -13.32
N MET A 295 -13.42 11.08 -12.94
CA MET A 295 -14.76 10.69 -12.50
C MET A 295 -15.24 11.55 -11.33
N VAL A 296 -14.44 11.65 -10.26
CA VAL A 296 -14.80 12.44 -9.06
C VAL A 296 -14.91 13.93 -9.38
N ALA A 297 -14.03 14.48 -10.22
CA ALA A 297 -14.11 15.89 -10.64
C ALA A 297 -15.44 16.19 -11.36
N VAL A 298 -15.87 15.31 -12.25
CA VAL A 298 -17.19 15.39 -12.91
C VAL A 298 -18.32 15.30 -11.90
N LEU A 299 -18.26 14.36 -10.96
CA LEU A 299 -19.27 14.23 -9.91
C LEU A 299 -19.36 15.51 -9.05
N PHE A 300 -18.24 16.15 -8.72
CA PHE A 300 -18.27 17.43 -8.01
C PHE A 300 -18.91 18.55 -8.83
N MET A 301 -18.76 18.57 -10.16
CA MET A 301 -19.49 19.54 -11.00
C MET A 301 -21.01 19.31 -10.94
N VAL A 302 -21.45 18.05 -10.94
CA VAL A 302 -22.87 17.70 -10.74
C VAL A 302 -23.34 18.12 -9.35
N GLY A 303 -22.55 17.86 -8.31
CA GLY A 303 -22.84 18.28 -6.94
C GLY A 303 -22.93 19.80 -6.77
N LYS A 304 -22.24 20.57 -7.61
CA LYS A 304 -22.32 22.04 -7.67
C LYS A 304 -23.42 22.57 -8.60
N GLY A 305 -24.15 21.69 -9.30
CA GLY A 305 -25.15 22.08 -10.29
C GLY A 305 -24.58 22.67 -11.59
N LEU A 306 -23.27 22.56 -11.80
CA LEU A 306 -22.60 23.01 -13.03
C LEU A 306 -22.76 22.02 -14.18
N GLU A 307 -23.20 20.81 -13.85
CA GLU A 307 -23.35 19.71 -14.79
C GLU A 307 -24.60 18.88 -14.52
N SER A 308 -25.19 18.34 -15.58
CA SER A 308 -26.40 17.51 -15.49
C SER A 308 -26.06 16.12 -14.94
N PRO A 309 -26.91 15.47 -14.12
CA PRO A 309 -26.71 14.08 -13.71
C PRO A 309 -26.69 13.06 -14.86
N ASN A 310 -26.95 13.45 -16.11
CA ASN A 310 -26.87 12.63 -17.32
C ASN A 310 -25.54 12.83 -18.08
N MET A 311 -24.40 12.50 -17.44
CA MET A 311 -23.05 12.83 -17.92
C MET A 311 -22.44 11.92 -19.00
N ARG A 312 -23.20 10.98 -19.57
CA ARG A 312 -22.63 9.81 -20.33
C ARG A 312 -21.73 10.16 -21.52
N GLU A 313 -21.74 11.41 -22.01
CA GLU A 313 -21.00 11.81 -23.22
C GLU A 313 -20.02 12.98 -23.02
N LYS A 314 -19.89 13.53 -21.80
CA LYS A 314 -19.12 14.76 -21.59
C LYS A 314 -17.64 14.49 -21.31
N ARG A 315 -16.77 15.18 -22.06
CA ARG A 315 -15.30 15.13 -21.91
C ARG A 315 -14.85 15.86 -20.64
N CYS A 316 -14.15 15.17 -19.76
CA CYS A 316 -13.41 15.78 -18.67
C CYS A 316 -12.22 16.56 -19.26
N VAL A 317 -12.28 17.89 -19.23
CA VAL A 317 -11.21 18.77 -19.73
C VAL A 317 -10.24 19.17 -18.60
N TYR A 318 -10.49 18.73 -17.37
CA TYR A 318 -9.76 19.16 -16.18
C TYR A 318 -8.77 18.09 -15.73
N THR A 319 -7.49 18.29 -16.07
CA THR A 319 -6.38 17.55 -15.46
C THR A 319 -5.60 18.48 -14.54
N TRP A 320 -5.76 18.31 -13.22
CA TRP A 320 -4.86 18.89 -12.23
C TRP A 320 -3.68 17.96 -11.95
#